data_AF-A0A644ZWD3-F1
#
_entry.id   AF-A0A644ZWD3-F1
#
_cell.length_a   1.000
_cell.length_b   1.000
_cell.length_c   1.000
_cell.angle_alpha   90.00
_cell.angle_beta   90.00
_cell.angle_gamma   90.00
#
_symmetry.space_group_name_H-M   'P 1'
#
loop_
_entity.id
_entity.type
_entity.pdbx_description
1 polymer ?
#
loop_
_entity_poly.entity_id
_entity_poly.type
_entity_poly.pdbx_seq_one_letter_code
_entity_poly.pdbx_strand_id
1 'polypeptide(L)'
;MIDKPKTDAHGSYKIEGVNDILRLNMNSFMYKMDNPEISLFYIDKNDEVDKLMANKVYYVNFIVRLRHEDEEYFKRYRVILTRSGILEIEDLY
;
A
#
# COMPACT_ATOMS: atom_id res chain seq x y z
N MET A 1 34.26 -28.79 15.18
CA MET A 1 33.84 -27.65 14.33
C MET A 1 32.36 -27.82 14.08
N ILE A 2 31.53 -26.99 14.73
CA ILE A 2 30.07 -27.03 14.53
C ILE A 2 29.78 -25.97 13.47
N ASP A 3 29.40 -26.42 12.29
CA ASP A 3 28.97 -25.58 11.19
C ASP A 3 27.60 -24.97 11.55
N LYS A 4 27.54 -23.64 11.72
CA LYS A 4 26.29 -22.93 11.99
C LYS A 4 25.65 -22.55 10.65
N PRO A 5 24.35 -22.82 10.43
CA PRO A 5 23.70 -22.43 9.19
C PRO A 5 23.68 -20.91 9.08
N LYS A 6 24.13 -20.39 7.93
CA LYS A 6 23.92 -18.99 7.53
C LYS A 6 22.41 -18.78 7.40
N THR A 7 21.83 -18.11 8.37
CA THR A 7 20.45 -17.63 8.28
C THR A 7 20.52 -16.20 7.79
N ASP A 8 20.22 -16.02 6.51
CA ASP A 8 20.12 -14.73 5.83
C ASP A 8 18.87 -14.00 6.35
N ALA A 9 18.99 -13.43 7.55
CA ALA A 9 17.96 -12.63 8.18
C ALA A 9 18.24 -11.14 7.91
N HIS A 10 18.08 -10.70 6.66
CA HIS A 10 18.14 -9.27 6.30
C HIS A 10 16.81 -8.54 6.58
N GLY A 11 16.04 -9.03 7.56
CA GLY A 11 14.82 -8.38 8.04
C GLY A 11 15.16 -7.17 8.90
N SER A 12 14.86 -5.97 8.39
CA SER A 12 14.73 -4.72 9.13
C SER A 12 15.95 -4.27 9.94
N TYR A 13 16.90 -3.60 9.30
CA TYR A 13 17.72 -2.64 10.04
C TYR A 13 16.86 -1.40 10.34
N LYS A 14 16.21 -1.39 11.50
CA LYS A 14 15.86 -0.14 12.16
C LYS A 14 17.20 0.52 12.48
N ILE A 15 17.49 1.67 11.90
CA ILE A 15 18.58 2.52 12.41
C ILE A 15 18.16 2.89 13.84
N GLU A 16 18.67 2.16 14.84
CA GLU A 16 18.31 2.36 16.24
C GLU A 16 18.63 3.80 16.64
N GLY A 17 17.59 4.59 16.86
CA GLY A 17 17.70 5.99 17.30
C GLY A 17 17.16 7.05 16.34
N VAL A 18 16.86 6.73 15.08
CA VAL A 18 16.24 7.67 14.13
C VAL A 18 14.80 7.24 13.83
N ASN A 19 13.83 8.07 14.21
CA ASN A 19 12.43 7.87 13.84
C ASN A 19 12.18 8.59 12.51
N ASP A 20 12.32 7.87 11.40
CA ASP A 20 12.05 8.40 10.08
C ASP A 20 10.54 8.60 9.89
N ILE A 21 10.09 9.85 9.96
CA ILE A 21 8.69 10.20 9.68
C ILE A 21 8.58 10.70 8.24
N LEU A 22 8.07 9.85 7.36
CA LEU A 22 7.66 10.26 6.02
C LEU A 22 6.26 10.90 6.07
N ARG A 23 6.14 12.16 5.63
CA ARG A 23 4.86 12.86 5.49
C ARG A 23 4.56 13.16 4.03
N LEU A 24 3.41 12.71 3.56
CA LEU A 24 2.95 12.90 2.19
C LEU A 24 1.52 13.46 2.20
N ASN A 25 1.26 14.46 1.36
CA ASN A 25 -0.08 14.98 1.16
C ASN A 25 -0.74 14.25 -0.02
N MET A 26 -1.79 13.47 0.28
CA MET A 26 -2.50 12.68 -0.73
C MET A 26 -3.70 13.38 -1.34
N ASN A 27 -4.11 14.54 -0.82
CA ASN A 27 -5.31 15.23 -1.27
C ASN A 27 -5.22 15.60 -2.76
N SER A 28 -4.07 16.10 -3.22
CA SER A 28 -3.85 16.47 -4.62
C SER A 28 -3.98 15.27 -5.57
N PHE A 29 -3.61 14.07 -5.12
CA PHE A 29 -3.76 12.83 -5.86
C PHE A 29 -5.24 12.40 -5.91
N MET A 30 -5.92 12.49 -4.78
CA MET A 30 -7.34 12.15 -4.64
C MET A 30 -8.26 13.07 -5.47
N TYR A 31 -7.98 14.38 -5.53
CA TYR A 31 -8.78 15.33 -6.30
C TYR A 31 -8.74 15.08 -7.81
N LYS A 32 -7.67 14.46 -8.31
CA LYS A 32 -7.52 14.11 -9.73
C LYS A 32 -8.04 12.71 -10.05
N MET A 33 -8.61 12.00 -9.07
CA MET A 33 -9.21 10.70 -9.30
C MET A 33 -10.47 10.84 -10.15
N ASP A 34 -10.63 9.88 -11.04
CA ASP A 34 -11.80 9.74 -11.89
C ASP A 34 -13.08 9.47 -11.06
N ASN A 35 -14.25 9.44 -11.70
CA ASN A 35 -15.54 9.23 -11.03
C ASN A 35 -15.45 8.06 -10.02
N PRO A 36 -15.71 8.31 -8.71
CA PRO A 36 -15.57 7.28 -7.68
C PRO A 36 -16.64 6.20 -7.77
N GLU A 37 -17.74 6.42 -8.47
CA GLU A 37 -18.83 5.46 -8.58
C GLU A 37 -18.67 4.56 -9.81
N ILE A 38 -18.60 3.25 -9.59
CA ILE A 38 -18.62 2.22 -10.62
C ILE A 38 -19.89 1.38 -10.51
N SER A 39 -20.52 1.07 -11.65
CA SER A 39 -21.66 0.17 -11.71
C SER A 39 -21.14 -1.27 -11.84
N LEU A 40 -21.40 -2.09 -10.83
CA LEU A 40 -21.17 -3.52 -10.86
C LEU A 40 -22.49 -4.22 -11.20
N PHE A 41 -22.42 -5.22 -12.08
CA PHE A 41 -23.58 -6.05 -12.41
C PHE A 41 -23.49 -7.36 -11.63
N TYR A 42 -24.61 -7.80 -11.08
CA TYR A 42 -24.70 -9.08 -10.39
C TYR A 42 -26.03 -9.75 -10.72
N ILE A 43 -26.10 -11.07 -10.51
CA ILE A 43 -27.35 -11.83 -10.60
C ILE A 43 -27.96 -11.86 -9.21
N ASP A 44 -29.19 -11.39 -9.09
CA ASP A 44 -29.91 -11.36 -7.83
C ASP A 44 -30.46 -12.76 -7.47
N LYS A 45 -31.16 -12.84 -6.33
CA LYS A 45 -31.76 -14.10 -5.85
C LYS A 45 -32.91 -14.64 -6.73
N ASN A 46 -33.39 -13.84 -7.68
CA ASN A 46 -34.51 -14.17 -8.56
C ASN A 46 -34.03 -14.49 -9.99
N ASP A 47 -32.73 -14.70 -10.18
CA ASP A 47 -32.07 -14.87 -11.50
C ASP A 47 -32.19 -13.65 -12.43
N GLU A 48 -32.41 -12.45 -11.88
CA GLU A 48 -32.45 -11.20 -12.63
C GLU A 48 -31.11 -10.47 -12.57
N VAL A 49 -30.76 -9.74 -13.64
CA VAL A 49 -29.56 -8.90 -13.68
C VAL A 49 -29.85 -7.58 -12.99
N ASP A 50 -29.13 -7.32 -11.91
CA ASP A 50 -29.24 -6.07 -11.14
C ASP A 50 -27.89 -5.30 -11.11
N LYS A 51 -27.95 -4.04 -10.68
CA LYS A 51 -26.81 -3.12 -10.61
C LYS A 51 -26.55 -2.67 -9.18
N LEU A 52 -25.29 -2.77 -8.78
CA LEU A 52 -24.77 -2.22 -7.53
C LEU A 52 -23.84 -1.04 -7.82
N MET A 53 -24.10 0.10 -7.18
CA MET A 53 -23.17 1.22 -7.18
C MET A 53 -22.10 1.00 -6.12
N ALA A 54 -20.84 0.85 -6.56
CA ALA A 54 -19.71 0.62 -5.68
C ALA A 54 -18.66 1.74 -5.82
N ASN A 55 -17.92 1.97 -4.74
CA ASN A 55 -16.81 2.92 -4.75
C ASN A 55 -15.56 2.28 -5.36
N LYS A 56 -14.94 2.98 -6.30
CA LYS A 56 -13.65 2.59 -6.89
C LYS A 56 -12.53 2.75 -5.86
N VAL A 57 -11.85 1.64 -5.59
CA VAL A 57 -10.70 1.57 -4.68
C VAL A 57 -9.41 1.63 -5.49
N TYR A 58 -8.47 2.45 -5.04
CA TYR A 58 -7.16 2.62 -5.66
C TYR A 58 -6.06 2.14 -4.71
N TYR A 59 -5.05 1.48 -5.29
CA TYR A 59 -3.89 0.96 -4.58
C TYR A 59 -2.64 1.73 -5.02
N VAL A 60 -2.14 2.61 -4.16
CA VAL A 60 -0.92 3.39 -4.42
C VAL A 60 0.25 2.72 -3.72
N ASN A 61 1.25 2.30 -4.50
CA ASN A 61 2.45 1.67 -3.97
C ASN A 61 3.56 2.72 -3.83
N PHE A 62 4.07 2.89 -2.63
CA PHE A 62 5.26 3.67 -2.34
C PHE A 62 6.43 2.72 -2.18
N ILE A 63 7.48 2.91 -2.99
CA ILE A 63 8.75 2.20 -2.86
C ILE A 63 9.77 3.25 -2.46
N VAL A 64 10.24 3.20 -1.22
CA VAL A 64 11.19 4.13 -0.65
C VAL A 64 12.55 3.45 -0.63
N ARG A 65 13.49 4.01 -1.37
CA ARG A 65 14.90 3.59 -1.37
C ARG A 65 15.67 4.49 -0.43
N LEU A 66 16.29 3.90 0.59
CA LEU A 66 17.17 4.55 1.54
C LEU A 66 18.59 4.04 1.28
N ARG A 67 19.53 4.96 1.10
CA ARG A 67 20.95 4.63 0.89
C ARG A 67 21.79 5.28 1.96
N HIS A 68 22.60 4.50 2.65
CA HIS A 68 23.54 4.99 3.65
C HIS A 68 24.87 4.26 3.49
N GLU A 69 25.93 5.02 3.20
CA GLU A 69 27.25 4.47 2.88
C GLU A 69 27.17 3.39 1.79
N ASP A 70 27.52 2.14 2.14
CA ASP A 70 27.50 0.97 1.26
C ASP A 70 26.19 0.15 1.37
N GLU A 71 25.27 0.56 2.26
CA GLU A 71 24.01 -0.13 2.52
C GLU A 71 22.84 0.49 1.77
N GLU A 72 21.94 -0.38 1.33
CA GLU A 72 20.74 -0.03 0.60
C GLU A 72 19.53 -0.77 1.17
N TYR A 73 18.50 0.00 1.49
CA TYR A 73 17.26 -0.50 2.06
C TYR A 73 16.08 -0.06 1.22
N PHE A 74 15.15 -0.98 1.02
CA PHE A 74 13.86 -0.69 0.42
C PHE A 74 12.78 -0.85 1.48
N LYS A 75 11.90 0.14 1.59
CA LYS A 75 10.65 0.03 2.32
C LYS A 75 9.52 0.17 1.33
N ARG A 76 8.55 -0.73 1.39
CA ARG A 76 7.39 -0.68 0.51
C ARG A 76 6.14 -0.49 1.34
N TYR A 77 5.34 0.50 0.96
CA TYR A 77 4.04 0.74 1.55
C TYR A 77 2.99 0.66 0.46
N ARG A 78 1.80 0.15 0.80
CA ARG A 78 0.63 0.29 -0.05
C ARG A 78 -0.42 1.09 0.70
N VAL A 79 -0.84 2.21 0.10
CA VAL A 79 -1.98 2.96 0.58
C VAL A 79 -3.19 2.57 -0.24
N ILE A 80 -4.22 2.11 0.45
CA ILE A 80 -5.53 1.78 -0.11
C ILE A 80 -6.41 3.00 0.13
N LEU A 81 -6.95 3.59 -0.93
CA LEU A 81 -7.76 4.79 -0.81
C LEU A 81 -8.86 4.89 -1.86
N THR A 82 -9.85 5.71 -1.56
CA THR A 82 -10.89 6.17 -2.50
C THR A 82 -10.77 7.68 -2.66
N ARG A 83 -11.60 8.28 -3.52
CA ARG A 83 -11.69 9.75 -3.61
C ARG A 83 -12.12 10.41 -2.28
N SER A 84 -12.79 9.67 -1.40
CA SER A 84 -13.29 10.16 -0.11
C SER A 84 -12.26 10.10 1.01
N GLY A 85 -11.21 9.29 0.88
CA GLY A 85 -10.25 9.11 1.97
C GLY A 85 -9.33 7.91 1.80
N ILE A 86 -8.34 7.84 2.68
CA ILE A 86 -7.54 6.65 2.92
C ILE A 86 -8.39 5.62 3.64
N LEU A 87 -8.38 4.39 3.16
CA LEU A 87 -9.03 3.24 3.78
C LEU A 87 -8.03 2.50 4.69
N GLU A 88 -6.83 2.23 4.18
CA GLU A 88 -5.84 1.40 4.87
C GLU A 88 -4.42 1.70 4.37
N ILE A 89 -3.42 1.38 5.21
CA ILE A 89 -2.00 1.43 4.85
C ILE A 89 -1.38 0.09 5.22
N GLU A 90 -0.83 -0.61 4.23
CA GLU A 90 -0.10 -1.87 4.38
C GLU A 90 1.41 -1.61 4.35
N ASP A 91 2.14 -2.21 5.29
CA ASP A 91 3.60 -2.36 5.20
C ASP A 91 3.89 -3.65 4.42
N LEU A 92 4.64 -3.52 3.33
CA LEU A 92 4.97 -4.61 2.43
C LEU A 92 6.45 -4.95 2.62
N TYR A 93 6.70 -6.19 3.05
CA TYR A 93 8.02 -6.76 3.33
C TYR A 93 8.95 -6.79 2.11
#